data_AF-A0A8H5FFU7-F1
#
_entry.id   AF-A0A8H5FFU7-F1
#
_cell.length_a   1.000
_cell.length_b   1.000
_cell.length_c   1.000
_cell.angle_alpha   90.00
_cell.angle_beta   90.00
_cell.angle_gamma   90.00
#
_symmetry.space_group_name_H-M   'P 1'
#
loop_
_entity.id
_entity.type
_entity.pdbx_description
1 polymer ?
#
loop_
_entity_poly.entity_id
_entity_poly.type
_entity_poly.pdbx_seq_one_letter_code
_entity_poly.pdbx_strand_id
1 'polypeptide(L)'
;MPRSSSLVPTRPRPHTAGCPRRALLPLCFANNLSFNTLRNPTLSNTAANVIASAVKPDTLRCQQWAVTEFTTWADDMGLKPDEVFPATEAILVEFTTSFCSHLTGGTVKAKISALHTWHLSLGFPWKGGDLLCCTLTSIEHQAPTSSQHPKRPTITHDMMCSLHVVFSSSN
;
A
#
# COMPACT_ATOMS: atom_id res chain seq x y z
N MET A 1 -50.69 29.29 -11.46
CA MET A 1 -49.24 29.39 -11.69
C MET A 1 -48.59 28.06 -11.36
N PRO A 2 -48.06 27.30 -12.34
CA PRO A 2 -47.34 26.06 -12.06
C PRO A 2 -45.82 26.30 -12.13
N ARG A 3 -45.06 25.84 -11.13
CA ARG A 3 -43.60 25.64 -11.26
C ARG A 3 -43.34 24.14 -11.45
N SER A 4 -43.11 23.78 -12.71
CA SER A 4 -42.48 22.53 -13.12
C SER A 4 -41.09 22.42 -12.48
N SER A 5 -40.75 21.27 -11.93
CA SER A 5 -39.36 20.89 -11.64
C SER A 5 -39.13 19.51 -12.21
N SER A 6 -38.26 19.47 -13.21
CA SER A 6 -37.95 18.34 -14.07
C SER A 6 -37.22 17.24 -13.29
N LEU A 7 -37.77 16.03 -13.36
CA LEU A 7 -37.07 14.77 -13.10
C LEU A 7 -35.94 14.61 -14.13
N VAL A 8 -34.70 14.59 -13.68
CA VAL A 8 -33.56 14.13 -14.50
C VAL A 8 -33.28 12.67 -14.12
N PRO A 9 -33.37 11.70 -15.04
CA PRO A 9 -33.09 10.30 -14.74
C PRO A 9 -31.57 10.05 -14.84
N THR A 10 -30.93 9.79 -13.70
CA THR A 10 -29.51 9.42 -13.67
C THR A 10 -29.35 7.93 -14.00
N ARG A 11 -28.60 7.66 -15.07
CA ARG A 11 -28.20 6.34 -15.60
C ARG A 11 -27.74 5.35 -14.51
N PRO A 12 -28.00 4.03 -14.65
CA PRO A 12 -27.43 3.02 -13.77
C PRO A 12 -25.90 2.96 -13.96
N ARG A 13 -25.14 3.02 -12.87
CA ARG A 13 -23.69 2.76 -12.90
C ARG A 13 -23.42 1.25 -12.81
N PRO A 14 -22.46 0.74 -13.60
CA PRO A 14 -22.13 -0.67 -13.63
C PRO A 14 -21.57 -1.12 -12.27
N HIS A 15 -21.99 -2.32 -11.90
CA HIS A 15 -21.54 -3.06 -10.74
C HIS A 15 -20.08 -3.50 -10.89
N THR A 16 -19.44 -3.78 -9.74
CA THR A 16 -18.16 -4.48 -9.49
C THR A 16 -16.86 -3.65 -9.40
N ALA A 17 -16.24 -3.69 -8.20
CA ALA A 17 -14.79 -3.79 -7.92
C ALA A 17 -14.63 -3.76 -6.37
N GLY A 18 -14.02 -4.71 -5.66
CA GLY A 18 -12.93 -5.61 -6.03
C GLY A 18 -11.59 -4.89 -5.88
N CYS A 19 -11.06 -4.84 -4.64
CA CYS A 19 -9.82 -4.18 -4.20
C CYS A 19 -9.71 -2.68 -4.52
N PRO A 20 -9.03 -1.86 -3.69
CA PRO A 20 -8.59 -0.54 -4.15
C PRO A 20 -7.54 -0.77 -5.26
N ARG A 21 -8.02 -0.87 -6.50
CA ARG A 21 -7.21 -0.99 -7.71
C ARG A 21 -6.98 0.42 -8.24
N ARG A 22 -5.71 0.77 -8.47
CA ARG A 22 -5.22 1.91 -9.25
C ARG A 22 -5.47 3.31 -8.66
N ALA A 23 -4.50 3.79 -7.88
CA ALA A 23 -3.94 5.10 -8.22
C ALA A 23 -2.96 4.85 -9.39
N LEU A 24 -3.32 5.29 -10.59
CA LEU A 24 -2.43 5.34 -11.74
C LEU A 24 -1.39 6.44 -11.46
N LEU A 25 -0.26 6.06 -10.86
CA LEU A 25 0.96 6.85 -10.94
C LEU A 25 1.77 6.36 -12.16
N PRO A 26 2.53 7.24 -12.83
CA PRO A 26 3.09 6.97 -14.14
C PRO A 26 3.98 5.72 -14.12
N LEU A 27 3.73 4.81 -15.07
CA LEU A 27 4.71 3.82 -15.46
C LEU A 27 5.90 4.57 -16.07
N CYS A 28 6.96 4.78 -15.30
CA CYS A 28 8.26 5.04 -15.88
C CYS A 28 9.38 4.62 -14.93
N PHE A 29 10.34 3.93 -15.55
CA PHE A 29 11.66 3.50 -15.07
C PHE A 29 11.74 2.27 -14.15
N ALA A 30 12.08 1.17 -14.83
CA ALA A 30 12.59 -0.06 -14.25
C ALA A 30 14.03 0.16 -13.77
N ASN A 31 14.27 -0.08 -12.49
CA ASN A 31 15.52 -0.66 -12.03
C ASN A 31 15.19 -2.04 -11.43
N ASN A 32 15.89 -3.06 -11.91
CA ASN A 32 15.55 -4.48 -11.76
C ASN A 32 15.97 -5.01 -10.37
N LEU A 33 15.36 -4.49 -9.30
CA LEU A 33 15.51 -5.05 -7.96
C LEU A 33 14.47 -6.16 -7.77
N SER A 34 14.71 -7.29 -8.44
CA SER A 34 13.87 -8.47 -8.28
C SER A 34 14.11 -9.09 -6.89
N PHE A 35 13.07 -9.16 -6.06
CA PHE A 35 13.04 -9.89 -4.79
C PHE A 35 13.60 -11.33 -4.90
N ASN A 36 13.53 -11.95 -6.08
CA ASN A 36 14.07 -13.29 -6.31
C ASN A 36 15.61 -13.35 -6.32
N THR A 37 16.29 -12.22 -6.50
CA THR A 37 17.76 -12.14 -6.56
C THR A 37 18.38 -11.85 -5.17
N LEU A 38 17.54 -11.50 -4.19
CA LEU A 38 17.95 -11.21 -2.82
C LEU A 38 18.07 -12.49 -1.99
N ARG A 39 19.18 -13.20 -2.18
CA ARG A 39 19.50 -14.37 -1.36
C ARG A 39 20.47 -13.95 -0.26
N ASN A 40 20.02 -13.97 0.99
CA ASN A 40 20.92 -13.94 2.13
C ASN A 40 21.97 -15.07 1.96
N PRO A 41 23.28 -14.75 1.94
CA PRO A 41 24.34 -15.73 1.64
C PRO A 41 24.43 -16.86 2.69
N THR A 42 23.80 -16.67 3.84
CA THR A 42 23.82 -17.62 4.97
C THR A 42 22.79 -18.73 4.85
N LEU A 43 21.79 -18.61 3.96
CA LEU A 43 20.69 -19.58 3.82
C LEU A 43 20.88 -20.50 2.61
N SER A 44 20.53 -21.78 2.77
CA SER A 44 20.55 -22.74 1.67
C SER A 44 19.52 -22.40 0.59
N ASN A 45 19.79 -22.83 -0.64
CA ASN A 45 18.96 -22.48 -1.79
C ASN A 45 17.50 -22.94 -1.64
N THR A 46 17.29 -24.11 -1.04
CA THR A 46 15.99 -24.69 -0.74
C THR A 46 15.23 -23.89 0.32
N ALA A 47 15.89 -23.50 1.42
CA ALA A 47 15.27 -22.69 2.47
C ALA A 47 14.82 -21.32 1.91
N ALA A 48 15.66 -20.68 1.10
CA ALA A 48 15.33 -19.42 0.44
C ALA A 48 14.08 -19.55 -0.46
N ASN A 49 13.96 -20.63 -1.23
CA ASN A 49 12.81 -20.85 -2.11
C ASN A 49 11.51 -21.10 -1.32
N VAL A 50 11.58 -21.84 -0.20
CA VAL A 50 10.43 -22.06 0.67
C VAL A 50 9.96 -20.75 1.30
N ILE A 51 10.89 -19.93 1.82
CA ILE A 51 10.58 -18.61 2.38
C ILE A 51 9.98 -17.69 1.31
N ALA A 52 10.56 -17.67 0.10
CA ALA A 52 10.04 -16.88 -1.01
C ALA A 52 8.61 -17.30 -1.42
N SER A 53 8.30 -18.60 -1.37
CA SER A 53 6.96 -19.11 -1.67
C SER A 53 5.89 -18.73 -0.65
N ALA A 54 6.29 -18.30 0.56
CA ALA A 54 5.36 -17.87 1.60
C ALA A 54 4.70 -16.52 1.29
N VAL A 55 5.30 -15.70 0.42
CA VAL A 55 4.78 -14.38 0.06
C VAL A 55 3.94 -14.49 -1.23
N LYS A 56 2.71 -13.96 -1.18
CA LYS A 56 1.83 -13.90 -2.35
C LYS A 56 2.44 -13.04 -3.46
N PRO A 57 2.24 -13.39 -4.75
CA PRO A 57 2.85 -12.66 -5.87
C PRO A 57 2.43 -11.18 -5.93
N ASP A 58 1.18 -10.86 -5.59
CA ASP A 58 0.73 -9.46 -5.52
C ASP A 58 1.44 -8.67 -4.40
N THR A 59 1.70 -9.32 -3.25
CA THR A 59 2.43 -8.71 -2.14
C THR A 59 3.88 -8.47 -2.53
N LEU A 60 4.53 -9.43 -3.19
CA LEU A 60 5.89 -9.26 -3.71
C LEU A 60 5.99 -8.07 -4.65
N ARG A 61 5.04 -7.91 -5.57
CA ARG A 61 5.01 -6.76 -6.49
C ARG A 61 4.89 -5.43 -5.73
N CYS A 62 4.01 -5.36 -4.73
CA CYS A 62 3.88 -4.16 -3.89
C CYS A 62 5.17 -3.86 -3.14
N GLN A 63 5.86 -4.89 -2.65
CA GLN A 63 7.14 -4.72 -1.95
C GLN A 63 8.24 -4.24 -2.90
N GLN A 64 8.36 -4.84 -4.10
CA GLN A 64 9.29 -4.41 -5.15
C GLN A 64 9.08 -2.94 -5.53
N TRP A 65 7.82 -2.54 -5.69
CA TRP A 65 7.47 -1.17 -6.01
C TRP A 65 7.90 -0.20 -4.90
N ALA A 66 7.62 -0.53 -3.64
CA ALA A 66 8.03 0.29 -2.50
C ALA A 66 9.56 0.44 -2.39
N VAL A 67 10.32 -0.63 -2.67
CA VAL A 67 11.79 -0.60 -2.70
C VAL A 67 12.29 0.27 -3.84
N THR A 68 11.70 0.14 -5.04
CA THR A 68 12.08 0.93 -6.21
C THR A 68 11.88 2.42 -5.94
N GLU A 69 10.73 2.79 -5.37
CA GLU A 69 10.41 4.17 -5.03
C GLU A 69 11.33 4.75 -3.95
N PHE A 70 11.74 3.94 -2.98
CA PHE A 70 12.74 4.34 -1.99
C PHE A 70 14.10 4.58 -2.65
N THR A 71 14.54 3.70 -3.56
CA THR A 71 15.82 3.90 -4.26
C THR A 71 15.79 5.13 -5.17
N THR A 72 14.69 5.38 -5.88
CA THR A 72 14.56 6.59 -6.70
C THR A 72 14.56 7.86 -5.84
N TRP A 73 13.87 7.83 -4.70
CA TRP A 73 13.91 8.94 -3.75
C TRP A 73 15.32 9.16 -3.19
N ALA A 74 16.04 8.08 -2.89
CA ALA A 74 17.42 8.16 -2.40
C ALA A 74 18.38 8.72 -3.46
N ASP A 75 18.20 8.34 -4.72
CA ASP A 75 18.93 8.90 -5.86
C ASP A 75 18.66 10.41 -6.00
N ASP A 76 17.40 10.83 -5.88
CA ASP A 76 17.00 12.25 -5.92
C ASP A 76 17.60 13.07 -4.76
N MET A 77 17.78 12.45 -3.59
CA MET A 77 18.43 13.07 -2.43
C MET A 77 19.97 13.01 -2.50
N GLY A 78 20.53 12.37 -3.53
CA GLY A 78 21.98 12.23 -3.71
C GLY A 78 22.66 11.35 -2.65
N LEU A 79 21.92 10.41 -2.06
CA LEU A 79 22.44 9.50 -1.04
C LEU A 79 23.43 8.50 -1.65
N LYS A 80 24.45 8.13 -0.87
CA LYS A 80 25.40 7.10 -1.31
C LYS A 80 24.78 5.71 -1.14
N PRO A 81 25.14 4.71 -1.97
CA PRO A 81 24.60 3.35 -1.86
C PRO A 81 24.78 2.73 -0.46
N ASP A 82 25.89 3.04 0.21
CA ASP A 82 26.19 2.58 1.59
C ASP A 82 25.26 3.19 2.65
N GLU A 83 24.63 4.32 2.36
CA GLU A 83 23.66 4.99 3.23
C GLU A 83 22.23 4.50 2.96
N VAL A 84 21.95 4.07 1.72
CA VAL A 84 20.65 3.50 1.31
C VAL A 84 20.46 2.11 1.92
N PHE A 85 21.52 1.28 1.97
CA PHE A 85 21.47 -0.05 2.57
C PHE A 85 22.73 -0.35 3.40
N PRO A 86 22.62 -0.54 4.73
CA PRO A 86 21.41 -0.49 5.57
C PRO A 86 20.95 0.95 5.87
N ALA A 87 19.70 1.27 5.55
CA ALA A 87 19.10 2.58 5.82
C ALA A 87 19.15 2.92 7.31
N THR A 88 19.60 4.13 7.65
CA THR A 88 19.55 4.65 9.02
C THR A 88 18.14 5.09 9.38
N GLU A 89 17.84 5.18 10.68
CA GLU A 89 16.53 5.66 11.13
C GLU A 89 16.20 7.06 10.59
N ALA A 90 17.20 7.95 10.52
CA ALA A 90 17.03 9.31 10.01
C ALA A 90 16.59 9.31 8.53
N ILE A 91 17.20 8.47 7.69
CA ILE A 91 16.85 8.35 6.27
C ILE A 91 15.43 7.77 6.12
N LEU A 92 15.07 6.78 6.94
CA LEU A 92 13.71 6.24 6.94
C LEU A 92 12.68 7.29 7.35
N VAL A 93 12.99 8.11 8.36
CA VAL A 93 12.14 9.23 8.78
C VAL A 93 11.99 10.24 7.65
N GLU A 94 13.10 10.69 7.05
CA GLU A 94 13.08 11.66 5.95
C GLU A 94 12.25 11.15 4.77
N PHE A 95 12.45 9.88 4.38
CA PHE A 95 11.62 9.22 3.39
C PHE A 95 10.15 9.22 3.78
N THR A 96 9.79 8.87 5.02
CA THR A 96 8.39 8.91 5.45
C THR A 96 7.80 10.31 5.42
N THR A 97 8.58 11.33 5.79
CA THR A 97 8.13 12.73 5.78
C THR A 97 7.85 13.26 4.39
N SER A 98 8.49 12.72 3.34
CA SER A 98 8.18 13.06 1.95
C SER A 98 6.72 12.75 1.56
N PHE A 99 6.07 11.82 2.27
CA PHE A 99 4.67 11.44 2.06
C PHE A 99 3.68 12.19 2.94
N CYS A 100 4.16 13.10 3.79
CA CYS A 100 3.33 13.93 4.63
C CYS A 100 2.22 14.59 3.80
N SER A 101 0.97 14.53 4.26
CA SER A 101 -0.25 15.05 3.60
C SER A 101 -0.67 14.40 2.26
N HIS A 102 0.19 13.63 1.60
CA HIS A 102 -0.09 13.01 0.30
C HIS A 102 -0.66 11.61 0.40
N LEU A 103 -0.21 10.81 1.38
CA LEU A 103 -0.60 9.40 1.53
C LEU A 103 -1.30 9.14 2.87
N THR A 104 -2.17 8.13 2.87
CA THR A 104 -2.74 7.56 4.10
C THR A 104 -1.65 6.88 4.91
N GLY A 105 -1.70 7.00 6.25
CA GLY A 105 -0.74 6.34 7.15
C GLY A 105 -0.64 4.83 6.93
N GLY A 106 -1.74 4.15 6.58
CA GLY A 106 -1.72 2.72 6.23
C GLY A 106 -0.85 2.38 5.01
N THR A 107 -0.84 3.24 4.00
CA THR A 107 -0.01 3.07 2.79
C THR A 107 1.46 3.28 3.11
N VAL A 108 1.78 4.29 3.92
CA VAL A 108 3.16 4.57 4.34
C VAL A 108 3.70 3.42 5.21
N LYS A 109 2.90 2.91 6.16
CA LYS A 109 3.23 1.72 6.96
C LYS A 109 3.50 0.49 6.08
N ALA A 110 2.72 0.29 5.02
CA ALA A 110 2.93 -0.80 4.07
C ALA A 110 4.26 -0.67 3.30
N LYS A 111 4.63 0.55 2.88
CA LYS A 111 5.92 0.83 2.25
C LYS A 111 7.09 0.55 3.19
N ILE A 112 7.02 1.02 4.44
CA ILE A 112 8.06 0.75 5.45
C ILE A 112 8.17 -0.74 5.77
N SER A 113 7.04 -1.46 5.82
CA SER A 113 7.04 -2.92 6.01
C SER A 113 7.70 -3.66 4.84
N ALA A 114 7.54 -3.16 3.62
CA ALA A 114 8.23 -3.69 2.45
C ALA A 114 9.75 -3.48 2.54
N LEU A 115 10.19 -2.27 2.92
CA LEU A 115 11.61 -1.98 3.15
C LEU A 115 12.19 -2.86 4.26
N HIS A 116 11.47 -3.07 5.34
CA HIS A 116 11.91 -3.97 6.41
C HIS A 116 12.09 -5.42 5.91
N THR A 117 11.12 -5.92 5.15
CA THR A 117 11.21 -7.26 4.55
C THR A 117 12.42 -7.35 3.61
N TRP A 118 12.69 -6.30 2.84
CA TRP A 118 13.83 -6.23 1.93
C TRP A 118 15.18 -6.28 2.68
N HIS A 119 15.33 -5.50 3.75
CA HIS A 119 16.51 -5.52 4.61
C HIS A 119 16.75 -6.92 5.20
N LEU A 120 15.67 -7.56 5.67
CA LEU A 120 15.73 -8.92 6.21
C LEU A 120 16.17 -9.95 5.15
N SER A 121 15.67 -9.84 3.91
CA SER A 121 16.07 -10.73 2.82
C SER A 121 17.53 -10.56 2.38
N LEU A 122 18.12 -9.37 2.54
CA LEU A 122 19.56 -9.14 2.34
C LEU A 122 20.42 -9.61 3.52
N GLY A 123 19.80 -9.85 4.69
CA GLY A 123 20.53 -10.08 5.94
C GLY A 123 21.10 -8.80 6.56
N PHE A 124 20.59 -7.62 6.17
CA PHE A 124 20.98 -6.36 6.79
C PHE A 124 20.22 -6.12 8.10
N PRO A 125 20.87 -5.52 9.12
CA PRO A 125 20.19 -5.15 10.34
C PRO A 125 19.17 -4.04 10.07
N TRP A 126 17.95 -4.22 10.59
CA TRP A 126 16.93 -3.18 10.56
C TRP A 126 17.23 -2.12 11.62
N LYS A 127 17.33 -0.84 11.20
CA LYS A 127 17.62 0.30 12.09
C LYS A 127 16.40 1.19 12.35
N GLY A 128 15.17 0.70 12.16
CA GLY A 128 13.97 1.47 12.51
C GLY A 128 13.66 1.38 14.01
N GLY A 129 13.42 2.53 14.65
CA GLY A 129 13.15 2.65 16.08
C GLY A 129 11.95 3.55 16.41
N ASP A 130 12.02 4.25 17.55
CA ASP A 130 10.93 5.04 18.10
C ASP A 130 10.64 6.30 17.28
N LEU A 131 11.65 6.92 16.64
CA LEU A 131 11.47 8.12 15.83
C LEU A 131 10.65 7.81 14.58
N LEU A 132 10.93 6.66 13.96
CA LEU A 132 10.12 6.16 12.84
C LEU A 132 8.68 5.89 13.27
N CYS A 133 8.47 5.29 14.44
CA CYS A 133 7.13 5.03 14.98
C CYS A 133 6.35 6.32 15.25
N CYS A 134 6.99 7.31 15.87
CA CYS A 134 6.41 8.63 16.11
C CYS A 134 6.03 9.32 14.80
N THR A 135 6.91 9.26 13.80
CA THR A 135 6.69 9.88 12.48
C THR A 135 5.52 9.23 11.75
N LEU A 136 5.42 7.89 11.76
CA LEU A 136 4.28 7.18 11.17
C LEU A 136 2.95 7.53 11.85
N THR A 137 2.96 7.71 13.17
CA THR A 137 1.80 8.15 13.95
C THR A 137 1.40 9.58 13.58
N SER A 138 2.39 10.48 13.44
CA SER A 138 2.16 11.85 13.00
C SER A 138 1.54 11.92 11.60
N ILE A 139 2.06 11.15 10.65
CA ILE A 139 1.53 11.08 9.27
C ILE A 139 0.10 10.55 9.25
N GLU A 140 -0.22 9.58 10.10
CA GLU A 140 -1.59 9.07 10.22
C GLU A 140 -2.56 10.15 10.70
N HIS A 141 -2.15 11.00 11.65
CA HIS A 141 -2.95 12.14 12.11
C HIS A 141 -3.08 13.25 11.04
N GLN A 142 -2.05 13.43 10.21
CA GLN A 142 -2.02 14.44 9.14
C GLN A 142 -2.64 13.95 7.82
N ALA A 143 -3.11 12.71 7.77
CA ALA A 143 -3.73 12.15 6.57
C ALA A 143 -4.99 12.96 6.19
N PRO A 144 -5.16 13.31 4.90
CA PRO A 144 -6.26 14.17 4.47
C PRO A 144 -7.60 13.52 4.78
N THR A 145 -8.58 14.31 5.22
CA THR A 145 -9.94 13.82 5.53
C THR A 145 -10.59 13.14 4.33
N SER A 146 -10.21 13.54 3.09
CA SER A 146 -10.65 12.89 1.85
C SER A 146 -10.23 11.41 1.74
N SER A 147 -9.19 10.98 2.46
CA SER A 147 -8.75 9.59 2.50
C SER A 147 -9.50 8.76 3.53
N GLN A 148 -10.24 9.38 4.43
CA GLN A 148 -11.00 8.68 5.46
C GLN A 148 -12.30 8.17 4.84
N HIS A 149 -12.32 6.89 4.49
CA HIS A 149 -13.55 6.27 3.98
C HIS A 149 -14.50 6.02 5.16
N PRO A 150 -15.80 6.42 5.06
CA PRO A 150 -16.76 6.10 6.09
C PRO A 150 -16.82 4.59 6.29
N LYS A 151 -16.95 4.14 7.54
CA LYS A 151 -17.08 2.72 7.86
C LYS A 151 -18.21 2.13 7.02
N ARG A 152 -17.97 0.99 6.37
CA ARG A 152 -19.01 0.32 5.59
C ARG A 152 -20.22 0.08 6.50
N PRO A 153 -21.44 0.41 6.05
CA PRO A 153 -22.63 0.17 6.86
C PRO A 153 -22.72 -1.32 7.16
N THR A 154 -23.08 -1.64 8.40
CA THR A 154 -23.37 -3.02 8.79
C THR A 154 -24.52 -3.54 7.94
N ILE A 155 -24.37 -4.74 7.39
CA ILE A 155 -25.46 -5.42 6.68
C ILE A 155 -26.56 -5.70 7.70
N THR A 156 -27.72 -5.09 7.53
CA THR A 156 -28.88 -5.31 8.40
C THR A 156 -29.67 -6.54 7.95
N HIS A 157 -30.38 -7.15 8.90
CA HIS A 157 -31.28 -8.28 8.62
C HIS A 157 -32.31 -7.92 7.55
N ASP A 158 -32.81 -6.68 7.56
CA ASP A 158 -33.77 -6.15 6.59
C ASP A 158 -33.24 -6.17 5.15
N MET A 159 -31.96 -5.84 4.95
CA MET A 159 -31.31 -5.94 3.63
C MET A 159 -31.25 -7.40 3.15
N MET A 160 -31.01 -8.35 4.06
CA MET A 160 -31.00 -9.78 3.71
C MET A 160 -32.40 -10.30 3.39
N CYS A 161 -33.42 -9.90 4.16
CA CYS A 161 -34.82 -10.23 3.87
C CYS A 161 -35.26 -9.67 2.51
N SER A 162 -34.89 -8.43 2.21
CA SER A 162 -35.22 -7.78 0.94
C SER A 162 -34.62 -8.51 -0.25
N LEU A 163 -33.36 -8.98 -0.14
CA LEU A 163 -32.74 -9.83 -1.18
C LEU A 163 -33.50 -11.15 -1.33
N HIS A 164 -33.84 -11.82 -0.23
CA HIS A 164 -34.52 -13.11 -0.26
C HIS A 164 -35.91 -13.02 -0.93
N VAL A 165 -36.68 -11.98 -0.63
CA VAL A 165 -37.99 -11.75 -1.24
C VAL A 165 -37.87 -11.54 -2.75
N VAL A 166 -36.90 -10.75 -3.20
CA VAL A 166 -36.68 -10.50 -4.64
C VAL A 166 -36.27 -11.80 -5.36
N PHE A 167 -35.40 -12.62 -4.76
CA PHE A 167 -35.00 -13.90 -5.34
C PHE A 167 -36.14 -14.93 -5.39
N SER A 168 -36.98 -14.99 -4.36
CA SER A 168 -38.12 -15.92 -4.31
C SER A 168 -39.28 -15.51 -5.22
N SER A 169 -39.38 -14.24 -5.61
CA SER A 169 -40.45 -13.72 -6.47
C SER A 169 -40.14 -13.82 -7.97
N SER A 170 -38.92 -14.26 -8.33
CA SER A 170 -38.44 -14.31 -9.72
C SER A 170 -38.38 -15.74 -10.29
N ASN A 171 -38.99 -16.71 -9.60
CA ASN A 171 -39.09 -18.12 -9.96
C ASN A 171 -40.57 -18.54 -9.97
#